data_AF-A0AAE8SXW8-F1
#
_entry.id   AF-A0AAE8SXW8-F1
#
_cell.length_a   1.000
_cell.length_b   1.000
_cell.length_c   1.000
_cell.angle_alpha   90.00
_cell.angle_beta   90.00
_cell.angle_gamma   90.00
#
_symmetry.space_group_name_H-M   'P 1'
#
loop_
_entity.id
_entity.type
_entity.pdbx_description
1 polymer ?
#
loop_
_entity_poly.entity_id
_entity_poly.type
_entity_poly.pdbx_seq_one_letter_code
_entity_poly.pdbx_strand_id
1 'polypeptide(L)'
;MLRSLVILTTAALAAATPHITKRCSPARDPEWYRGYLPPVACWQDQDTACQAYIAKGTDLVIDSKHKLAVVYGVSSYCEEIIAEELARAADGRKTYGWLEKHGTLTVIEGGILVISGMSDEAVGRYEALTYYEYDG
;
A
#
# COMPACT_ATOMS: atom_id res chain seq x y z
N MET A 1 -59.00 -19.84 36.81
CA MET A 1 -58.86 -19.76 35.34
C MET A 1 -58.22 -18.43 34.98
N LEU A 2 -57.51 -18.36 33.84
CA LEU A 2 -56.66 -17.28 33.28
C LEU A 2 -55.19 -17.37 33.70
N ARG A 3 -54.38 -18.14 32.96
CA ARG A 3 -53.77 -17.86 31.64
C ARG A 3 -52.36 -17.29 31.81
N SER A 4 -51.43 -18.20 32.14
CA SER A 4 -50.04 -18.09 31.70
C SER A 4 -49.97 -18.20 30.18
N LEU A 5 -48.86 -17.71 29.63
CA LEU A 5 -48.34 -17.86 28.27
C LEU A 5 -48.63 -16.68 27.30
N VAL A 6 -47.65 -15.78 27.18
CA VAL A 6 -47.24 -15.22 25.88
C VAL A 6 -45.71 -15.26 25.84
N ILE A 7 -45.20 -16.15 24.99
CA ILE A 7 -43.80 -16.21 24.55
C ILE A 7 -43.67 -15.34 23.29
N LEU A 8 -42.44 -14.91 23.00
CA LEU A 8 -41.91 -14.32 21.76
C LEU A 8 -41.95 -12.80 21.64
N THR A 9 -40.81 -12.19 21.95
CA THR A 9 -40.20 -11.21 21.04
C THR A 9 -38.70 -11.52 20.90
N THR A 10 -38.38 -12.36 19.92
CA THR A 10 -37.07 -12.40 19.28
C THR A 10 -36.88 -11.09 18.51
N ALA A 11 -36.41 -10.04 19.19
CA ALA A 11 -35.87 -8.88 18.51
C ALA A 11 -34.41 -9.19 18.17
N ALA A 12 -34.18 -9.62 16.93
CA ALA A 12 -32.87 -9.69 16.32
C ALA A 12 -32.22 -8.28 16.44
N LEU A 13 -31.24 -8.13 17.33
CA LEU A 13 -30.29 -7.03 17.17
C LEU A 13 -29.52 -7.35 15.89
N ALA A 14 -29.90 -6.66 14.82
CA ALA A 14 -29.12 -6.59 13.60
C ALA A 14 -27.67 -6.31 14.01
N ALA A 15 -26.79 -7.26 13.70
CA ALA A 15 -25.36 -7.02 13.75
C ALA A 15 -25.09 -5.82 12.87
N ALA A 16 -24.85 -4.66 13.49
CA ALA A 16 -24.19 -3.55 12.84
C ALA A 16 -22.81 -4.06 12.46
N THR A 17 -22.71 -4.68 11.28
CA THR A 17 -21.42 -4.90 10.65
C THR A 17 -20.82 -3.51 10.50
N PRO A 18 -19.67 -3.20 11.11
CA PRO A 18 -18.99 -1.97 10.79
C PRO A 18 -18.82 -2.00 9.27
N HIS A 19 -19.41 -1.02 8.57
CA HIS A 19 -19.19 -0.87 7.14
C HIS A 19 -17.69 -0.72 6.96
N ILE A 20 -17.00 -1.79 6.57
CA ILE A 20 -15.57 -1.76 6.25
C ILE A 20 -15.47 -0.89 5.00
N THR A 21 -15.27 0.40 5.23
CA THR A 21 -15.04 1.37 4.18
C THR A 21 -13.57 1.24 3.82
N LYS A 22 -13.31 0.66 2.64
CA LYS A 22 -11.95 0.59 2.09
C LYS A 22 -11.47 2.03 1.90
N ARG A 23 -10.58 2.50 2.77
CA ARG A 23 -9.99 3.84 2.66
C ARG A 23 -8.84 3.78 1.67
N CYS A 24 -9.06 4.27 0.46
CA CYS A 24 -7.98 4.59 -0.47
C CYS A 24 -7.33 5.96 -0.14
N SER A 25 -7.87 6.70 0.83
CA SER A 25 -7.38 8.03 1.20
C SER A 25 -6.18 7.95 2.15
N PRO A 26 -5.21 8.87 2.06
CA PRO A 26 -4.13 8.98 3.04
C PRO A 26 -4.66 9.07 4.48
N ALA A 27 -4.01 8.37 5.42
CA ALA A 27 -4.34 8.47 6.84
C ALA A 27 -3.48 9.58 7.46
N ARG A 28 -4.11 10.61 8.04
CA ARG A 28 -3.40 11.72 8.68
C ARG A 28 -2.91 11.32 10.07
N ASP A 29 -1.64 11.58 10.34
CA ASP A 29 -1.02 11.44 11.65
C ASP A 29 0.33 12.18 11.62
N PRO A 30 0.58 13.10 12.57
CA PRO A 30 1.76 13.95 12.57
C PRO A 30 3.09 13.21 12.75
N GLU A 31 3.08 11.96 13.21
CA GLU A 31 4.28 11.15 13.36
C GLU A 31 4.83 10.63 12.04
N TRP A 32 4.01 10.58 10.99
CA TRP A 32 4.45 10.18 9.66
C TRP A 32 5.21 11.30 8.97
N TYR A 33 6.09 10.96 8.04
CA TYR A 33 6.63 11.96 7.13
C TYR A 33 5.47 12.68 6.41
N ARG A 34 5.58 14.02 6.29
CA ARG A 34 4.52 14.91 5.79
C ARG A 34 3.17 14.83 6.52
N GLY A 35 3.11 14.19 7.68
CA GLY A 35 1.91 14.11 8.51
C GLY A 35 0.81 13.18 7.97
N TYR A 36 1.14 12.26 7.06
CA TYR A 36 0.20 11.25 6.57
C TYR A 36 0.89 9.96 6.11
N LEU A 37 0.18 8.83 6.21
CA LEU A 37 0.49 7.56 5.55
C LEU A 37 -0.13 7.54 4.14
N PRO A 38 0.67 7.47 3.05
CA PRO A 38 0.15 7.31 1.71
C PRO A 38 -0.54 5.94 1.55
N PRO A 39 -1.53 5.84 0.65
CA PRO A 39 -2.28 4.60 0.48
C PRO A 39 -1.47 3.52 -0.27
N VAL A 40 -0.51 3.91 -1.10
CA VAL A 40 0.44 3.03 -1.81
C VAL A 40 1.86 3.63 -1.79
N ALA A 41 2.85 2.86 -2.26
CA ALA A 41 4.21 3.35 -2.42
C ALA A 41 4.29 4.45 -3.48
N CYS A 42 5.24 5.40 -3.37
CA CYS A 42 5.27 6.58 -4.25
C CYS A 42 5.60 6.29 -5.73
N TRP A 43 6.06 5.08 -6.05
CA TRP A 43 6.28 4.59 -7.42
C TRP A 43 5.09 3.78 -7.98
N GLN A 44 4.00 3.72 -7.22
CA GLN A 44 2.73 3.12 -7.59
C GLN A 44 1.64 4.17 -7.51
N ASP A 45 0.55 3.91 -8.22
CA ASP A 45 -0.72 4.61 -8.03
C ASP A 45 -1.79 3.56 -7.68
N GLN A 46 -3.04 3.97 -7.53
CA GLN A 46 -4.13 3.09 -7.20
C GLN A 46 -5.42 3.50 -7.90
N ASP A 47 -6.27 2.52 -8.20
CA ASP A 47 -7.57 2.78 -8.81
C ASP A 47 -8.62 3.20 -7.76
N THR A 48 -9.84 3.48 -8.23
CA THR A 48 -10.98 3.81 -7.36
C THR A 48 -11.42 2.64 -6.46
N ALA A 49 -10.96 1.42 -6.76
CA ALA A 49 -11.16 0.24 -5.93
C ALA A 49 -9.99 0.02 -4.93
N CYS A 50 -9.05 0.97 -4.79
CA CYS A 50 -7.78 0.86 -4.07
C CYS A 50 -6.99 -0.42 -4.38
N GLN A 51 -6.87 -0.75 -5.67
CA GLN A 51 -5.88 -1.69 -6.16
C GLN A 51 -4.68 -0.92 -6.67
N ALA A 52 -3.49 -1.29 -6.21
CA ALA A 52 -2.26 -0.66 -6.67
C ALA A 52 -1.98 -1.04 -8.13
N TYR A 53 -1.44 -0.10 -8.90
CA TYR A 53 -0.98 -0.30 -10.27
C TYR A 53 0.31 0.50 -10.51
N ILE A 54 0.98 0.25 -11.63
CA ILE A 54 2.24 0.94 -11.97
C ILE A 54 1.95 2.41 -12.27
N ALA A 55 2.60 3.32 -11.55
CA ALA A 55 2.37 4.75 -11.72
C ALA A 55 2.63 5.19 -13.17
N LYS A 56 1.86 6.17 -13.66
CA LYS A 56 2.07 6.69 -15.02
C LYS A 56 3.48 7.24 -15.18
N GLY A 57 4.16 6.82 -16.25
CA GLY A 57 5.53 7.23 -16.55
C GLY A 57 6.61 6.42 -15.82
N THR A 58 6.23 5.35 -15.11
CA THR A 58 7.17 4.34 -14.60
C THR A 58 7.03 3.02 -15.35
N ASP A 59 8.14 2.30 -15.47
CA ASP A 59 8.19 0.94 -16.00
C ASP A 59 8.69 -0.01 -14.91
N LEU A 60 8.15 -1.22 -14.87
CA LEU A 60 8.52 -2.26 -13.91
C LEU A 60 9.06 -3.50 -14.63
N VAL A 61 10.23 -3.96 -14.20
CA VAL A 61 10.79 -5.27 -14.53
C VAL A 61 10.89 -6.09 -13.24
N ILE A 62 10.45 -7.34 -13.29
CA ILE A 62 10.49 -8.27 -12.15
C ILE A 62 11.37 -9.47 -12.50
N ASP A 63 12.28 -9.79 -11.61
CA ASP A 63 12.99 -11.08 -11.58
C ASP A 63 12.58 -11.84 -10.33
N SER A 64 11.46 -12.56 -10.46
CA SER A 64 10.81 -13.28 -9.38
C SER A 64 11.71 -14.37 -8.79
N LYS A 65 12.55 -15.00 -9.63
CA LYS A 65 13.48 -16.06 -9.19
C LYS A 65 14.53 -15.51 -8.23
N HIS A 66 15.02 -14.30 -8.48
CA HIS A 66 16.01 -13.63 -7.63
C HIS A 66 15.40 -12.65 -6.62
N LYS A 67 14.06 -12.60 -6.52
CA LYS A 67 13.32 -11.75 -5.56
C LYS A 67 13.72 -10.28 -5.69
N LEU A 68 13.74 -9.83 -6.95
CA LEU A 68 14.19 -8.51 -7.37
C LEU A 68 13.15 -7.85 -8.27
N ALA A 69 13.00 -6.54 -8.12
CA ALA A 69 12.28 -5.69 -9.06
C ALA A 69 13.09 -4.44 -9.38
N VAL A 70 12.95 -3.93 -10.59
CA VAL A 70 13.51 -2.65 -11.03
C VAL A 70 12.39 -1.78 -11.54
N VAL A 71 12.25 -0.58 -10.96
CA VAL A 71 11.29 0.44 -11.38
C VAL A 71 12.06 1.59 -12.02
N TYR A 72 11.76 1.89 -13.28
CA TYR A 72 12.32 3.00 -14.02
C TYR A 72 11.38 4.20 -13.98
N GLY A 73 11.90 5.41 -14.19
CA GLY A 73 11.10 6.64 -14.28
C GLY A 73 10.60 7.18 -12.93
N VAL A 74 11.18 6.73 -11.81
CA VAL A 74 10.85 7.24 -10.48
C VAL A 74 11.15 8.73 -10.41
N SER A 75 10.15 9.53 -10.02
CA SER A 75 10.30 10.98 -9.89
C SER A 75 11.26 11.36 -8.75
N SER A 76 11.94 12.50 -8.87
CA SER A 76 12.78 13.05 -7.79
C SER A 76 12.03 13.22 -6.47
N TYR A 77 10.74 13.54 -6.54
CA TYR A 77 9.86 13.59 -5.38
C TYR A 77 9.76 12.22 -4.66
N CYS A 78 9.64 11.13 -5.42
CA CYS A 78 9.60 9.79 -4.85
C CYS A 78 10.98 9.35 -4.34
N GLU A 79 12.07 9.75 -5.00
CA GLU A 79 13.44 9.52 -4.49
C GLU A 79 13.64 10.18 -3.11
N GLU A 80 13.20 11.44 -2.93
CA GLU A 80 13.23 12.13 -1.63
C GLU A 80 12.45 11.37 -0.55
N ILE A 81 11.27 10.84 -0.89
CA ILE A 81 10.47 10.07 0.05
C ILE A 81 11.17 8.76 0.42
N ILE A 82 11.77 8.06 -0.54
CA ILE A 82 12.52 6.81 -0.28
C ILE A 82 13.73 7.10 0.61
N ALA A 83 14.46 8.19 0.35
CA ALA A 83 15.58 8.60 1.18
C ALA A 83 15.14 8.87 2.64
N GLU A 84 14.02 9.56 2.83
CA GLU A 84 13.46 9.79 4.17
C GLU A 84 12.96 8.50 4.83
N GLU A 85 12.31 7.60 4.09
CA GLU A 85 11.89 6.28 4.61
C GLU A 85 13.10 5.49 5.15
N LEU A 86 14.19 5.46 4.38
CA LEU A 86 15.44 4.80 4.78
C LEU A 86 16.09 5.49 6.00
N ALA A 87 16.11 6.83 6.03
CA ALA A 87 16.66 7.57 7.17
C ALA A 87 15.87 7.31 8.45
N ARG A 88 14.53 7.32 8.36
CA ARG A 88 13.63 7.03 9.47
C ARG A 88 13.79 5.59 9.98
N ALA A 89 13.94 4.63 9.08
CA ALA A 89 14.22 3.25 9.44
C ALA A 89 15.56 3.13 10.20
N ALA A 90 16.60 3.86 9.76
CA ALA A 90 17.92 3.83 10.36
C ALA A 90 17.99 4.48 11.75
N ASP A 91 17.19 5.53 11.98
CA ASP A 91 17.18 6.27 13.25
C ASP A 91 16.00 5.91 14.19
N GLY A 92 15.16 4.95 13.79
CA GLY A 92 14.06 4.40 14.60
C GLY A 92 12.79 5.25 14.61
N ARG A 93 12.67 6.25 13.72
CA ARG A 93 11.42 6.99 13.51
C ARG A 93 10.39 6.14 12.75
N LYS A 94 9.11 6.46 12.94
CA LYS A 94 7.98 5.79 12.27
C LYS A 94 8.10 5.85 10.74
N THR A 95 8.18 4.71 10.07
CA THR A 95 8.31 4.54 8.61
C THR A 95 6.98 4.13 7.98
N TYR A 96 6.79 4.37 6.66
CA TYR A 96 5.72 3.85 5.77
C TYR A 96 5.58 2.33 5.76
N GLY A 97 6.56 1.65 6.34
CA GLY A 97 6.65 0.20 6.40
C GLY A 97 6.98 -0.37 5.02
N TRP A 98 7.62 0.43 4.16
CA TRP A 98 7.88 0.03 2.79
C TRP A 98 8.99 -1.01 2.71
N LEU A 99 9.94 -0.99 3.63
CA LEU A 99 11.02 -1.98 3.68
C LEU A 99 10.46 -3.38 3.98
N GLU A 100 9.53 -3.49 4.93
CA GLU A 100 8.88 -4.73 5.31
C GLU A 100 7.91 -5.21 4.22
N LYS A 101 7.19 -4.27 3.59
CA LYS A 101 6.24 -4.61 2.53
C LYS A 101 6.96 -5.01 1.25
N HIS A 102 7.90 -4.21 0.76
CA HIS A 102 8.43 -4.36 -0.61
C HIS A 102 9.79 -5.03 -0.67
N GLY A 103 10.63 -4.90 0.37
CA GLY A 103 12.03 -5.31 0.36
C GLY A 103 12.97 -4.11 0.50
N THR A 104 14.26 -4.35 0.33
CA THR A 104 15.30 -3.31 0.43
C THR A 104 15.24 -2.39 -0.78
N LEU A 105 15.12 -1.08 -0.53
CA LEU A 105 15.01 -0.04 -1.54
C LEU A 105 16.39 0.58 -1.82
N THR A 106 16.80 0.60 -3.08
CA THR A 106 18.04 1.27 -3.52
C THR A 106 17.73 2.16 -4.71
N VAL A 107 17.86 3.47 -4.52
CA VAL A 107 17.75 4.45 -5.60
C VAL A 107 19.10 4.61 -6.28
N ILE A 108 19.11 4.51 -7.61
CA ILE A 108 20.24 4.80 -8.48
C ILE A 108 19.91 6.11 -9.21
N GLU A 109 20.91 6.95 -9.40
CA GLU A 109 20.79 8.23 -10.11
C GLU A 109 20.07 8.06 -11.46
N GLY A 110 19.13 8.97 -11.74
CA GLY A 110 18.35 8.95 -12.97
C GLY A 110 16.97 8.28 -12.86
N GLY A 111 16.38 8.21 -11.66
CA GLY A 111 15.01 7.71 -11.49
C GLY A 111 14.87 6.19 -11.55
N ILE A 112 15.90 5.45 -11.13
CA ILE A 112 15.87 3.98 -11.10
C ILE A 112 15.81 3.51 -9.65
N LEU A 113 14.73 2.81 -9.29
CA LEU A 113 14.59 2.14 -8.01
C LEU A 113 14.81 0.64 -8.19
N VAL A 114 15.81 0.10 -7.51
CA VAL A 114 16.03 -1.34 -7.38
C VAL A 114 15.46 -1.80 -6.04
N ILE A 115 14.58 -2.78 -6.08
CA ILE A 115 13.95 -3.41 -4.92
C ILE A 115 14.50 -4.83 -4.83
N SER A 116 15.21 -5.12 -3.74
CA SER A 116 15.89 -6.40 -3.55
C SER A 116 15.45 -7.08 -2.26
N GLY A 117 15.69 -8.39 -2.15
CA GLY A 117 15.31 -9.16 -0.96
C GLY A 117 13.79 -9.20 -0.74
N MET A 118 13.01 -9.17 -1.83
CA MET A 118 11.55 -9.23 -1.77
C MET A 118 11.09 -10.53 -1.10
N SER A 119 10.03 -10.49 -0.28
CA SER A 119 9.36 -11.71 0.17
C SER A 119 8.60 -12.37 -0.99
N ASP A 120 8.25 -13.66 -0.87
CA ASP A 120 7.41 -14.32 -1.89
C ASP A 120 6.04 -13.65 -2.03
N GLU A 121 5.51 -13.14 -0.92
CA GLU A 121 4.29 -12.32 -0.93
C GLU A 121 4.50 -11.02 -1.72
N ALA A 122 5.63 -10.33 -1.51
CA ALA A 122 5.94 -9.13 -2.28
C ALA A 122 6.06 -9.43 -3.77
N VAL A 123 6.78 -10.50 -4.16
CA VAL A 123 6.89 -10.95 -5.56
C VAL A 123 5.50 -11.16 -6.16
N GLY A 124 4.64 -11.94 -5.50
CA GLY A 124 3.28 -12.19 -6.01
C GLY A 124 2.43 -10.92 -6.14
N ARG A 125 2.60 -9.94 -5.25
CA ARG A 125 1.92 -8.64 -5.38
C ARG A 125 2.44 -7.83 -6.55
N TYR A 126 3.75 -7.83 -6.81
CA TYR A 126 4.34 -7.11 -7.95
C TYR A 126 3.96 -7.76 -9.28
N GLU A 127 3.95 -9.09 -9.37
CA GLU A 127 3.51 -9.81 -10.57
C GLU A 127 2.03 -9.58 -10.90
N ALA A 128 1.22 -9.25 -9.90
CA ALA A 128 -0.20 -8.93 -10.07
C ALA A 128 -0.46 -7.45 -10.42
N LEU A 129 0.55 -6.58 -10.41
CA LEU A 129 0.38 -5.18 -10.79
C LEU A 129 0.05 -5.07 -12.28
N THR A 130 -0.86 -4.16 -12.61
CA THR A 130 -1.24 -3.86 -13.98
C THR A 130 -0.68 -2.49 -14.39
N TYR A 131 -0.54 -2.26 -15.70
CA TYR A 131 -0.37 -0.92 -16.25
C TYR A 131 -1.77 -0.35 -16.50
N TYR A 132 -2.07 0.80 -15.91
CA TYR A 132 -3.32 1.50 -16.17
C TYR A 132 -3.06 2.60 -17.20
N GLU A 133 -3.34 2.32 -18.47
CA GLU A 133 -3.45 3.35 -19.49
C GLU A 133 -4.85 3.98 -19.35
N TYR A 134 -4.92 5.18 -18.77
CA TYR A 134 -6.14 5.97 -18.84
C TYR A 134 -6.19 6.62 -20.23
N ASP A 135 -6.88 5.98 -21.16
CA ASP A 135 -7.37 6.62 -22.39
C ASP A 135 -8.42 7.66 -21.95
N GLY A 136 -8.09 8.94 -22.13
CA GLY A 136 -8.84 10.09 -21.59
C GLY A 136 -10.32 10.16 -21.91
#